data_AF-E8WP80-F1
#
_entry.id   AF-E8WP80-F1
#
_cell.length_a   1.000
_cell.length_b   1.000
_cell.length_c   1.000
_cell.angle_alpha   90.00
_cell.angle_beta   90.00
_cell.angle_gamma   90.00
#
_symmetry.space_group_name_H-M   'P 1'
#
loop_
_entity.id
_entity.type
_entity.pdbx_description
1 polymer ?
#
loop_
_entity_poly.entity_id
_entity_poly.type
_entity_poly.pdbx_seq_one_letter_code
_entity_poly.pdbx_strand_id
1 'polypeptide(L)'
;MADDYSEYRQALATGMRVEIGIPLSGGGVFRDWGVISESEEDRLLVQISRDVLPANVRVDIGFILDVSILIGKESYTCSGIVTGKLGGRVLEIRLFGRFTLSERRQFFRTDMVLRVRYDIVEDSSRKEVEMDWEVRKEREQMKSQGYDDFVIAAQMARFKREKPIDWQELLRAQLNLGGGGICLRMPSTARTDQLVNLELHLPHDPPRLVHAVGQVIHVKPPQVQRDGSNRYDVGMQFLFLDERDRDLVFKQISTVQITHLRKIADKREVEVGETPRVPLTRRQILVRALWVLVFLVLAYALARYLISYSQAPPESEIQKTYEQSIRKYRHLDRQP
;
A
#
# COMPACT_ATOMS: atom_id res chain seq x y z
N MET A 1 34.85 -3.80 0.90
CA MET A 1 33.53 -4.26 1.39
C MET A 1 32.50 -3.65 0.47
N ALA A 2 31.46 -4.38 0.06
CA ALA A 2 30.41 -3.78 -0.76
C ALA A 2 29.73 -2.68 0.04
N ASP A 3 29.50 -1.52 -0.58
CA ASP A 3 28.73 -0.46 0.06
C ASP A 3 27.25 -0.88 0.08
N ASP A 4 26.87 -1.49 1.19
CA ASP A 4 25.51 -2.00 1.46
C ASP A 4 24.45 -0.88 1.43
N TYR A 5 24.86 0.40 1.40
CA TYR A 5 23.99 1.57 1.34
C TYR A 5 24.04 2.32 0.01
N SER A 6 24.72 1.76 -1.00
CA SER A 6 24.90 2.38 -2.32
C SER A 6 23.57 2.79 -2.99
N GLU A 7 22.51 1.99 -2.82
CA GLU A 7 21.16 2.27 -3.32
C GLU A 7 20.51 3.51 -2.69
N TYR A 8 20.91 3.85 -1.46
CA TYR A 8 20.32 4.93 -0.65
C TYR A 8 21.16 6.20 -0.63
N ARG A 9 22.32 6.23 -1.31
CA ARG A 9 23.28 7.35 -1.29
C ARG A 9 22.66 8.70 -1.61
N GLN A 10 21.71 8.77 -2.55
CA GLN A 10 21.04 10.03 -2.87
C GLN A 10 20.20 10.57 -1.70
N ALA A 11 19.55 9.68 -0.96
CA ALA A 11 18.74 10.04 0.21
C ALA A 11 19.59 10.26 1.47
N LEU A 12 20.81 9.72 1.49
CA LEU A 12 21.79 9.90 2.57
C LEU A 12 22.82 11.01 2.29
N ALA A 13 22.67 11.75 1.19
CA ALA A 13 23.60 12.81 0.83
C ALA A 13 23.59 13.97 1.85
N THR A 14 24.70 14.70 1.93
CA THR A 14 24.78 15.95 2.70
C THR A 14 23.65 16.92 2.31
N GLY A 15 23.02 17.52 3.32
CA GLY A 15 21.87 18.42 3.18
C GLY A 15 20.52 17.70 3.16
N MET A 16 20.49 16.37 3.06
CA MET A 16 19.24 15.62 3.09
C MET A 16 18.65 15.54 4.49
N ARG A 17 17.31 15.54 4.54
CA ARG A 17 16.55 15.42 5.79
C ARG A 17 16.32 13.95 6.12
N VAL A 18 16.62 13.60 7.36
CA VAL A 18 16.35 12.28 7.92
C VAL A 18 15.49 12.42 9.17
N GLU A 19 14.69 11.41 9.46
CA GLU A 19 13.95 11.33 10.71
C GLU A 19 14.71 10.39 11.66
N ILE A 20 14.99 10.86 12.87
CA ILE A 20 15.62 10.08 13.94
C ILE A 20 14.54 9.65 14.92
N GLY A 21 14.38 8.33 15.10
CA GLY A 21 13.54 7.71 16.12
C GLY A 21 14.37 7.31 17.33
N ILE A 22 14.17 7.99 18.47
CA ILE A 22 14.84 7.75 19.74
C ILE A 22 13.87 6.97 20.64
N PRO A 23 14.14 5.70 20.99
CA PRO A 23 13.29 4.95 21.92
C PRO A 23 13.25 5.62 23.30
N LEU A 24 12.05 5.69 23.89
CA LEU A 24 11.81 6.24 25.22
C LEU A 24 11.84 5.14 26.28
N SER A 25 12.34 5.45 27.48
CA SER A 25 12.42 4.50 28.60
C SER A 25 11.06 4.01 29.11
N GLY A 26 9.99 4.79 28.91
CA GLY A 26 8.60 4.42 29.23
C GLY A 26 7.87 3.63 28.14
N GLY A 27 8.57 3.23 27.07
CA GLY A 27 7.95 2.68 25.86
C GLY A 27 7.56 3.76 24.85
N GLY A 28 7.55 3.39 23.57
CA GLY A 28 7.36 4.32 22.45
C GLY A 28 8.66 4.91 21.90
N VAL A 29 8.54 5.71 20.85
CA VAL A 29 9.67 6.29 20.11
C VAL A 29 9.41 7.78 19.93
N PHE A 30 10.32 8.61 20.42
CA PHE A 30 10.35 10.04 20.13
C PHE A 30 10.96 10.23 18.73
N ARG A 31 10.29 10.96 17.86
CA ARG A 31 10.76 11.18 16.49
C ARG A 31 11.07 12.65 16.28
N ASP A 32 12.22 12.93 15.71
CA ASP A 32 12.60 14.28 15.32
C ASP A 32 13.30 14.30 13.97
N TRP A 33 13.27 15.46 13.32
CA TRP A 33 13.97 15.64 12.05
C TRP A 33 15.41 16.06 12.30
N GLY A 34 16.33 15.57 11.48
CA GLY A 34 17.71 16.02 11.40
C GLY A 34 18.13 16.27 9.95
N VAL A 35 19.25 16.98 9.79
CA VAL A 35 19.89 17.22 8.50
C VAL A 35 21.26 16.55 8.52
N ILE A 36 21.55 15.77 7.48
CA ILE A 36 22.87 15.16 7.29
C ILE A 36 23.86 16.27 6.96
N SER A 37 24.83 16.49 7.84
CA SER A 37 25.95 17.41 7.60
C SER A 37 27.04 16.72 6.80
N GLU A 38 27.35 15.48 7.14
CA GLU A 38 28.37 14.66 6.47
C GLU A 38 27.87 13.22 6.38
N SER A 39 28.20 12.54 5.28
CA SER A 39 27.90 11.13 5.07
C SER A 39 29.11 10.45 4.45
N GLU A 40 29.57 9.38 5.09
CA GLU A 40 30.68 8.56 4.64
C GLU A 40 30.37 7.09 4.93
N GLU A 41 30.12 6.31 3.86
CA GLU A 41 29.75 4.90 3.94
C GLU A 41 28.59 4.62 4.91
N ASP A 42 28.90 4.08 6.09
CA ASP A 42 27.95 3.73 7.16
C ASP A 42 27.84 4.82 8.25
N ARG A 43 28.58 5.92 8.14
CA ARG A 43 28.60 7.01 9.11
C ARG A 43 27.83 8.22 8.61
N LEU A 44 27.00 8.76 9.48
CA LEU A 44 26.24 9.97 9.27
C LEU A 44 26.52 10.94 10.41
N LEU A 45 26.89 12.15 10.05
CA LEU A 45 26.91 13.28 10.96
C LEU A 45 25.57 14.00 10.83
N VAL A 46 24.69 13.87 11.82
CA VAL A 46 23.32 14.40 11.75
C VAL A 46 23.12 15.50 12.77
N GLN A 47 22.70 16.66 12.29
CA GLN A 47 22.29 17.77 13.14
C GLN A 47 20.78 17.70 13.37
N ILE A 48 20.37 17.50 14.62
CA ILE A 48 18.96 17.46 15.03
C ILE A 48 18.36 18.87 14.92
N SER A 49 17.10 18.96 14.49
CA SER A 49 16.40 20.24 14.27
C SER A 49 16.08 20.97 15.59
N ARG A 50 15.92 20.23 16.69
CA ARG A 50 15.63 20.82 18.00
C ARG A 50 16.89 21.17 18.76
N ASP A 51 16.82 22.35 19.38
CA ASP A 51 17.89 22.90 20.21
C ASP A 51 17.99 22.22 21.58
N VAL A 52 16.86 21.74 22.09
CA VAL A 52 16.72 21.08 23.39
C VAL A 52 15.82 19.86 23.20
N LEU A 53 16.33 18.68 23.56
CA LEU A 53 15.55 17.45 23.60
C LEU A 53 14.62 17.45 24.83
N PRO A 54 13.41 16.90 24.73
CA PRO A 54 12.52 16.72 25.88
C PRO A 54 13.21 15.99 27.04
N ALA A 55 12.85 16.30 28.29
CA ALA A 55 13.55 15.77 29.49
C ALA A 55 13.54 14.23 29.59
N ASN A 56 12.58 13.57 28.95
CA ASN A 56 12.45 12.11 28.87
C ASN A 56 13.23 11.48 27.71
N VAL A 57 13.84 12.28 26.84
CA VAL A 57 14.66 11.83 25.72
C VAL A 57 16.11 11.93 26.12
N ARG A 58 16.78 10.79 26.27
CA ARG A 58 18.22 10.71 26.48
C ARG A 58 18.83 9.96 25.31
N VAL A 59 19.73 10.64 24.62
CA VAL A 59 20.58 10.03 23.60
C VAL A 59 21.96 10.00 24.22
N ASP A 60 22.60 8.85 24.31
CA ASP A 60 23.98 8.68 24.80
C ASP A 60 24.84 7.94 23.79
N ILE A 61 26.17 8.00 23.95
CA ILE A 61 27.07 7.23 23.09
C ILE A 61 26.79 5.73 23.34
N GLY A 62 26.67 4.97 22.26
CA GLY A 62 26.25 3.57 22.28
C GLY A 62 24.73 3.36 22.23
N PHE A 63 23.93 4.44 22.21
CA PHE A 63 22.48 4.32 22.14
C PHE A 63 22.02 3.94 20.73
N ILE A 64 21.10 2.97 20.65
CA ILE A 64 20.50 2.53 19.39
C ILE A 64 19.28 3.41 19.10
N LEU A 65 19.20 3.87 17.86
CA LEU A 65 18.12 4.69 17.33
C LEU A 65 17.70 4.18 15.96
N ASP A 66 16.56 4.65 15.49
CA ASP A 66 16.09 4.40 14.14
C ASP A 66 16.39 5.60 13.25
N VAL A 67 17.06 5.38 12.12
CA VAL A 67 17.24 6.38 11.07
C VAL A 67 16.26 6.08 9.95
N SER A 68 15.34 7.00 9.70
CA SER A 68 14.36 6.89 8.62
C SER A 68 14.59 7.92 7.52
N ILE A 69 14.56 7.46 6.28
CA ILE A 69 14.70 8.28 5.07
C ILE A 69 13.42 8.20 4.24
N LEU A 70 13.10 9.29 3.55
CA LEU A 70 11.96 9.34 2.63
C LEU A 70 12.48 9.28 1.19
N ILE A 71 12.08 8.24 0.46
CA ILE A 71 12.39 8.08 -0.97
C ILE A 71 11.06 8.08 -1.73
N GLY A 72 10.82 9.13 -2.50
CA GLY A 72 9.54 9.34 -3.18
C GLY A 72 8.39 9.50 -2.18
N LYS A 73 7.54 8.47 -2.06
CA LYS A 73 6.41 8.41 -1.12
C LYS A 73 6.58 7.37 -0.01
N GLU A 74 7.69 6.64 -0.02
CA GLU A 74 7.95 5.51 0.86
C GLU A 74 8.98 5.88 1.91
N SER A 75 8.73 5.47 3.15
CA SER A 75 9.66 5.66 4.26
C SER A 75 10.46 4.37 4.44
N TYR A 76 11.78 4.48 4.41
CA TYR A 76 12.67 3.38 4.74
C TYR A 76 13.31 3.64 6.10
N THR A 77 13.47 2.60 6.91
CA THR A 77 14.08 2.71 8.24
C THR A 77 15.24 1.72 8.37
N CYS A 78 16.33 2.19 8.94
CA CYS A 78 17.52 1.43 9.31
C CYS A 78 17.86 1.72 10.77
N SER A 79 18.49 0.79 11.48
CA SER A 79 18.98 1.05 12.83
C SER A 79 20.34 1.74 12.77
N GLY A 80 20.57 2.66 13.70
CA GLY A 80 21.83 3.37 13.86
C GLY A 80 22.27 3.34 15.32
N ILE A 81 23.57 3.35 15.55
CA ILE A 81 24.17 3.51 16.88
C ILE A 81 24.88 4.85 16.95
N VAL A 82 24.68 5.58 18.05
CA VAL A 82 25.38 6.85 18.27
C VAL A 82 26.83 6.55 18.65
N THR A 83 27.78 6.87 17.79
CA THR A 83 29.23 6.66 18.05
C THR A 83 29.86 7.88 18.71
N GLY A 84 29.30 9.06 18.47
CA GLY A 84 29.85 10.32 18.94
C GLY A 84 28.78 11.38 19.12
N LYS A 85 29.09 12.36 19.96
CA LYS A 85 28.29 13.59 20.09
C LYS A 85 29.21 14.78 19.96
N LEU A 86 28.94 15.61 18.96
CA LEU A 86 29.63 16.88 18.75
C LEU A 86 28.72 17.98 19.30
N GLY A 87 28.81 18.19 20.61
CA GLY A 87 27.92 19.09 21.36
C GLY A 87 26.53 18.49 21.62
N GLY A 88 25.52 19.34 21.77
CA GLY A 88 24.16 18.92 22.12
C GLY A 88 23.23 18.59 20.93
N ARG A 89 23.65 18.93 19.69
CA ARG A 89 22.78 18.90 18.50
C ARG A 89 23.28 18.02 17.38
N VAL A 90 24.57 17.72 17.35
CA VAL A 90 25.19 16.93 16.28
C VAL A 90 25.52 15.55 16.82
N LEU A 91 24.89 14.54 16.24
CA LEU A 91 25.13 13.14 16.52
C LEU A 91 25.97 12.55 15.40
N GLU A 92 27.02 11.84 15.77
CA GLU A 92 27.68 10.91 14.87
C GLU A 92 26.99 9.55 15.02
N ILE A 93 26.37 9.09 13.93
CA ILE A 93 25.54 7.90 13.89
C ILE A 93 26.17 6.92 12.91
N ARG A 94 26.42 5.70 13.37
CA ARG A 94 26.83 4.60 12.51
C ARG A 94 25.62 3.71 12.22
N LEU A 95 25.26 3.62 10.95
CA LEU A 95 24.20 2.74 10.45
C LEU A 95 24.63 1.28 10.54
N PHE A 96 23.68 0.41 10.93
CA PHE A 96 23.89 -1.02 10.88
C PHE A 96 22.61 -1.76 10.48
N GLY A 97 22.77 -2.75 9.62
CA GLY A 97 21.66 -3.49 9.02
C GLY A 97 21.24 -2.91 7.67
N ARG A 98 20.09 -3.34 7.16
CA ARG A 98 19.56 -2.89 5.87
C ARG A 98 18.39 -1.95 6.08
N PHE A 99 18.22 -0.99 5.17
CA PHE A 99 17.00 -0.21 5.11
C PHE A 99 15.83 -1.13 4.77
N THR A 100 14.81 -1.10 5.63
CA THR A 100 13.56 -1.83 5.44
C THR A 100 12.44 -0.84 5.20
N LEU A 101 11.48 -1.20 4.35
CA LEU A 101 10.29 -0.37 4.12
C LEU A 101 9.50 -0.29 5.43
N SER A 102 9.41 0.91 6.00
CA SER A 102 8.66 1.19 7.22
C SER A 102 7.25 1.66 6.87
N GLU A 103 6.33 0.71 6.73
CA GLU A 103 4.90 1.04 6.62
C GLU A 103 4.32 1.24 8.02
N ARG A 104 4.15 2.51 8.40
CA ARG A 104 3.61 2.89 9.70
C ARG A 104 2.09 2.95 9.70
N ARG A 105 1.46 2.90 8.53
CA ARG A 105 0.01 2.98 8.40
C ARG A 105 -0.56 1.59 8.60
N GLN A 106 -1.44 1.45 9.58
CA GLN A 106 -2.22 0.23 9.79
C GLN A 106 -3.18 -0.05 8.62
N PHE A 107 -3.54 0.99 7.85
CA PHE A 107 -4.47 0.90 6.74
C PHE A 107 -3.89 1.53 5.48
N PHE A 108 -4.12 0.88 4.35
CA PHE A 108 -3.88 1.47 3.04
C PHE A 108 -4.72 2.74 2.87
N ARG A 109 -4.13 3.70 2.16
CA ARG A 109 -4.76 4.98 1.85
C ARG A 109 -4.76 5.18 0.34
N THR A 110 -5.87 5.66 -0.21
CA THR A 110 -6.00 5.89 -1.64
C THR A 110 -6.61 7.25 -1.90
N ASP A 111 -6.01 7.98 -2.84
CA ASP A 111 -6.57 9.23 -3.35
C ASP A 111 -7.76 8.91 -4.26
N MET A 112 -8.90 9.52 -3.99
CA MET A 112 -10.11 9.34 -4.76
C MET A 112 -11.00 10.59 -4.76
N VAL A 113 -12.05 10.55 -5.56
CA VAL A 113 -13.05 11.62 -5.64
C VAL A 113 -14.39 11.03 -5.26
N LEU A 114 -15.00 11.53 -4.18
CA LEU A 114 -16.33 11.12 -3.73
C LEU A 114 -17.21 12.35 -3.46
N ARG A 115 -18.52 12.12 -3.37
CA ARG A 115 -19.45 13.11 -2.83
C ARG A 115 -19.42 13.01 -1.31
N VAL A 116 -19.06 14.11 -0.65
CA VAL A 116 -18.93 14.18 0.79
C VAL A 116 -19.79 15.33 1.31
N ARG A 117 -20.54 15.08 2.38
CA ARG A 117 -21.15 16.14 3.19
C ARG A 117 -20.40 16.20 4.51
N TYR A 118 -20.16 17.41 5.00
CA TYR A 118 -19.50 17.61 6.27
C TYR A 118 -20.14 18.75 7.04
N ASP A 119 -19.97 18.73 8.35
CA ASP A 119 -20.34 19.82 9.24
C ASP A 119 -19.27 19.92 10.33
N ILE A 120 -18.78 21.13 10.55
CA ILE A 120 -17.75 21.41 11.54
C ILE A 120 -18.47 21.70 12.85
N VAL A 121 -18.25 20.86 13.85
CA VAL A 121 -18.95 20.98 15.12
C VAL A 121 -18.32 22.12 15.94
N GLU A 122 -19.12 23.15 16.19
CA GLU A 122 -18.77 24.27 17.06
C GLU A 122 -19.41 24.08 18.45
N ASP A 123 -18.55 23.96 19.47
CA ASP A 123 -18.91 23.98 20.90
C ASP A 123 -19.91 22.91 21.38
N SER A 124 -19.93 21.73 20.76
CA SER A 124 -20.74 20.59 21.26
C SER A 124 -19.92 19.64 22.11
N SER A 125 -20.57 19.03 23.10
CA SER A 125 -19.94 17.97 23.88
C SER A 125 -19.74 16.73 23.01
N ARG A 126 -18.64 16.00 23.24
CA ARG A 126 -18.36 14.74 22.51
C ARG A 126 -19.53 13.75 22.59
N LYS A 127 -20.26 13.73 23.70
CA LYS A 127 -21.42 12.85 23.93
C LYS A 127 -22.60 13.21 23.05
N GLU A 128 -22.88 14.50 22.84
CA GLU A 128 -23.93 14.94 21.93
C GLU A 128 -23.63 14.51 20.50
N VAL A 129 -22.37 14.68 20.05
CA VAL A 129 -21.93 14.28 18.71
C VAL A 129 -22.02 12.76 18.52
N GLU A 130 -21.70 11.98 19.55
CA GLU A 130 -21.82 10.52 19.56
C GLU A 130 -23.28 10.08 19.42
N MET A 131 -24.16 10.59 20.29
CA MET A 131 -25.60 10.29 20.24
C MET A 131 -26.20 10.70 18.89
N ASP A 132 -25.78 11.85 18.36
CA ASP A 132 -26.19 12.32 17.04
C ASP A 132 -25.78 11.35 15.91
N TRP A 133 -24.54 10.87 15.97
CA TRP A 133 -24.00 9.90 15.03
C TRP A 133 -24.73 8.57 15.12
N GLU A 134 -25.03 8.08 16.33
CA GLU A 134 -25.78 6.83 16.53
C GLU A 134 -27.16 6.88 15.87
N VAL A 135 -27.90 7.98 16.03
CA VAL A 135 -29.21 8.19 15.40
C VAL A 135 -29.11 8.18 13.88
N ARG A 136 -28.09 8.84 13.31
CA ARG A 136 -27.88 8.85 11.84
C ARG A 136 -27.52 7.46 11.31
N LYS A 137 -26.63 6.77 12.00
CA LYS A 137 -26.25 5.39 11.68
C LYS A 137 -27.45 4.46 11.68
N GLU A 138 -28.26 4.49 12.74
CA GLU A 138 -29.46 3.65 12.88
C GLU A 138 -30.46 3.92 11.76
N ARG A 139 -30.68 5.20 11.42
CA ARG A 139 -31.54 5.61 10.31
C ARG A 139 -31.11 4.98 8.98
N GLU A 140 -29.83 5.07 8.63
CA GLU A 140 -29.34 4.48 7.38
C GLU A 140 -29.34 2.95 7.41
N GLN A 141 -29.10 2.35 8.58
CA GLN A 141 -29.22 0.91 8.75
C GLN A 141 -30.65 0.44 8.47
N MET A 142 -31.68 1.11 9.00
CA MET A 142 -33.08 0.78 8.73
C MET A 142 -33.43 0.93 7.25
N LYS A 143 -32.98 2.02 6.61
CA LYS A 143 -33.16 2.18 5.15
C LYS A 143 -32.54 1.03 4.39
N SER A 144 -31.33 0.60 4.78
CA SER A 144 -30.62 -0.50 4.12
C SER A 144 -31.32 -1.86 4.29
N GLN A 145 -32.07 -2.04 5.37
CA GLN A 145 -32.87 -3.21 5.68
C GLN A 145 -34.25 -3.19 5.00
N GLY A 146 -34.61 -2.10 4.31
CA GLY A 146 -35.86 -1.96 3.58
C GLY A 146 -37.06 -1.59 4.44
N TYR A 147 -36.83 -0.96 5.60
CA TYR A 147 -37.94 -0.40 6.40
C TYR A 147 -38.57 0.79 5.69
N ASP A 148 -39.89 0.92 5.82
CA ASP A 148 -40.64 2.05 5.27
C ASP A 148 -40.26 3.37 5.96
N ASP A 149 -40.24 4.46 5.19
CA ASP A 149 -39.93 5.80 5.69
C ASP A 149 -40.81 6.24 6.88
N PHE A 150 -42.06 5.76 6.93
CA PHE A 150 -42.96 6.03 8.05
C PHE A 150 -42.49 5.38 9.36
N VAL A 151 -42.02 4.13 9.31
CA VAL A 151 -41.50 3.40 10.48
C VAL A 151 -40.24 4.08 10.97
N ILE A 152 -39.35 4.44 10.04
CA ILE A 152 -38.13 5.18 10.33
C ILE A 152 -38.48 6.51 11.00
N ALA A 153 -39.40 7.31 10.42
CA ALA A 153 -39.79 8.59 10.98
C ALA A 153 -40.40 8.44 12.39
N ALA A 154 -41.25 7.44 12.61
CA ALA A 154 -41.87 7.18 13.91
C ALA A 154 -40.84 6.80 14.99
N GLN A 155 -39.83 6.00 14.64
CA GLN A 155 -38.75 5.64 15.56
C GLN A 155 -37.83 6.85 15.84
N MET A 156 -37.51 7.61 14.80
CA MET A 156 -36.63 8.78 14.91
C MET A 156 -37.29 9.97 15.63
N ALA A 157 -38.63 10.06 15.65
CA ALA A 157 -39.37 11.13 16.33
C ALA A 157 -39.11 11.22 17.84
N ARG A 158 -38.59 10.14 18.44
CA ARG A 158 -38.18 10.11 19.86
C ARG A 158 -36.92 10.91 20.13
N PHE A 159 -36.11 11.15 19.11
CA PHE A 159 -34.84 11.87 19.23
C PHE A 159 -35.03 13.32 18.80
N LYS A 160 -35.04 14.23 19.77
CA LYS A 160 -35.04 15.67 19.50
C LYS A 160 -33.61 16.18 19.59
N ARG A 161 -33.05 16.62 18.47
CA ARG A 161 -31.75 17.30 18.42
C ARG A 161 -31.87 18.69 19.04
N GLU A 162 -30.87 19.08 19.82
CA GLU A 162 -30.77 20.43 20.38
C GLU A 162 -30.31 21.45 19.34
N LYS A 163 -29.35 21.07 18.47
CA LYS A 163 -28.81 21.92 17.40
C LYS A 163 -28.92 21.23 16.03
N PRO A 164 -29.46 21.90 15.01
CA PRO A 164 -29.46 21.37 13.64
C PRO A 164 -28.03 21.36 13.08
N ILE A 165 -27.73 20.39 12.21
CA ILE A 165 -26.46 20.25 11.52
C ILE A 165 -26.46 21.13 10.27
N ASP A 166 -25.45 21.99 10.12
CA ASP A 166 -25.28 22.84 8.93
C ASP A 166 -24.39 22.13 7.89
N TRP A 167 -25.04 21.25 7.12
CA TRP A 167 -24.33 20.43 6.14
C TRP A 167 -23.76 21.25 4.99
N GLN A 168 -22.43 21.24 4.88
CA GLN A 168 -21.70 21.71 3.73
C GLN A 168 -21.45 20.53 2.77
N GLU A 169 -21.70 20.75 1.49
CA GLU A 169 -21.66 19.69 0.47
C GLU A 169 -20.52 19.88 -0.53
N LEU A 170 -19.77 18.79 -0.74
CA LEU A 170 -18.72 18.69 -1.75
C LEU A 170 -19.04 17.56 -2.71
N LEU A 171 -19.59 17.91 -3.88
CA LEU A 171 -20.01 16.93 -4.89
C LEU A 171 -18.86 16.12 -5.49
N ARG A 172 -17.67 16.73 -5.58
CA ARG A 172 -16.45 16.11 -6.12
C ARG A 172 -15.28 16.39 -5.19
N ALA A 173 -15.38 15.92 -3.96
CA ALA A 173 -14.34 16.09 -2.98
C ALA A 173 -13.11 15.26 -3.35
N GLN A 174 -11.98 15.92 -3.61
CA GLN A 174 -10.68 15.26 -3.66
C GLN A 174 -10.28 14.90 -2.24
N LEU A 175 -10.08 13.62 -1.98
CA LEU A 175 -9.79 13.12 -0.64
C LEU A 175 -8.82 11.95 -0.68
N ASN A 176 -8.09 11.77 0.41
CA ASN A 176 -7.27 10.60 0.67
C ASN A 176 -7.96 9.79 1.76
N LEU A 177 -8.51 8.62 1.41
CA LEU A 177 -9.29 7.78 2.31
C LEU A 177 -8.47 6.58 2.78
N GLY A 178 -8.48 6.31 4.09
CA GLY A 178 -8.02 5.07 4.69
C GLY A 178 -9.05 4.51 5.67
N GLY A 179 -8.79 3.30 6.20
CA GLY A 179 -9.69 2.68 7.17
C GLY A 179 -9.82 3.41 8.51
N GLY A 180 -8.76 4.08 8.93
CA GLY A 180 -8.70 4.80 10.21
C GLY A 180 -8.93 6.30 10.13
N GLY A 181 -9.09 6.86 8.92
CA GLY A 181 -9.26 8.31 8.77
C GLY A 181 -9.32 8.77 7.32
N ILE A 182 -9.52 10.07 7.16
CA ILE A 182 -9.71 10.72 5.86
C ILE A 182 -8.99 12.06 5.87
N CYS A 183 -8.33 12.40 4.76
CA CYS A 183 -7.88 13.77 4.50
C CYS A 183 -8.77 14.38 3.43
N LEU A 184 -9.47 15.45 3.78
CA LEU A 184 -10.46 16.11 2.94
C LEU A 184 -9.98 17.51 2.57
N ARG A 185 -10.10 17.86 1.29
CA ARG A 185 -9.83 19.22 0.82
C ARG A 185 -11.08 20.09 0.96
N MET A 186 -11.08 21.01 1.92
CA MET A 186 -12.23 21.82 2.30
C MET A 186 -12.02 23.31 1.98
N PRO A 187 -13.10 24.08 1.70
CA PRO A 187 -13.05 25.54 1.55
C PRO A 187 -12.88 26.28 2.89
N SER A 188 -13.39 25.73 3.98
CA SER A 188 -13.23 26.26 5.33
C SER A 188 -12.08 25.57 6.07
N THR A 189 -11.43 26.30 6.97
CA THR A 189 -10.44 25.73 7.88
C THR A 189 -11.12 25.11 9.10
N ALA A 190 -10.47 24.10 9.69
CA ALA A 190 -10.84 23.55 10.98
C ALA A 190 -9.69 23.74 11.98
N ARG A 191 -9.94 23.53 13.27
CA ARG A 191 -8.89 23.50 14.30
C ARG A 191 -8.49 22.06 14.61
N THR A 192 -7.27 21.85 15.07
CA THR A 192 -6.87 20.54 15.64
C THR A 192 -7.77 20.18 16.81
N ASP A 193 -8.05 18.89 16.97
CA ASP A 193 -8.97 18.29 17.93
C ASP A 193 -10.45 18.64 17.75
N GLN A 194 -10.80 19.45 16.76
CA GLN A 194 -12.19 19.73 16.43
C GLN A 194 -12.88 18.50 15.83
N LEU A 195 -14.15 18.28 16.20
CA LEU A 195 -14.97 17.21 15.66
C LEU A 195 -15.66 17.67 14.37
N VAL A 196 -15.73 16.77 13.41
CA VAL A 196 -16.35 17.00 12.10
C VAL A 196 -17.30 15.85 11.82
N ASN A 197 -18.58 16.16 11.64
CA ASN A 197 -19.56 15.21 11.15
C ASN A 197 -19.32 14.97 9.67
N LEU A 198 -19.35 13.71 9.24
CA LEU A 198 -19.09 13.31 7.86
C LEU A 198 -20.21 12.39 7.34
N GLU A 199 -20.62 12.62 6.09
CA GLU A 199 -21.40 11.68 5.29
C GLU A 199 -20.64 11.38 3.99
N LEU A 200 -20.23 10.13 3.82
CA LEU A 200 -19.50 9.65 2.65
C LEU A 200 -20.47 8.89 1.74
N HIS A 201 -20.72 9.41 0.53
CA HIS A 201 -21.52 8.70 -0.46
C HIS A 201 -20.61 7.75 -1.25
N LEU A 202 -20.70 6.46 -0.94
CA LEU A 202 -19.92 5.41 -1.60
C LEU A 202 -20.67 4.91 -2.85
N PRO A 203 -20.02 4.91 -4.03
CA PRO A 203 -20.63 4.51 -5.30
C PRO A 203 -20.65 2.98 -5.45
N HIS A 204 -21.11 2.28 -4.41
CA HIS A 204 -21.35 0.84 -4.45
C HIS A 204 -22.62 0.52 -5.23
N ASP A 205 -22.80 -0.75 -5.57
CA ASP A 205 -24.06 -1.28 -6.10
C ASP A 205 -24.66 -2.27 -5.07
N PRO A 206 -25.75 -1.90 -4.36
CA PRO A 206 -26.44 -0.61 -4.40
C PRO A 206 -25.65 0.53 -3.72
N PRO A 207 -25.94 1.82 -4.03
CA PRO A 207 -25.28 2.96 -3.41
C PRO A 207 -25.42 2.96 -1.88
N ARG A 208 -24.35 3.33 -1.18
CA ARG A 208 -24.33 3.34 0.30
C ARG A 208 -23.89 4.70 0.84
N LEU A 209 -24.59 5.15 1.88
CA LEU A 209 -24.23 6.33 2.66
C LEU A 209 -23.56 5.86 3.95
N VAL A 210 -22.35 6.32 4.21
CA VAL A 210 -21.60 6.03 5.44
C VAL A 210 -21.56 7.27 6.31
N HIS A 211 -21.97 7.14 7.57
CA HIS A 211 -21.89 8.20 8.56
C HIS A 211 -20.68 8.00 9.47
N ALA A 212 -19.85 9.04 9.57
CA ALA A 212 -18.70 9.03 10.45
C ALA A 212 -18.56 10.35 11.20
N VAL A 213 -17.76 10.32 12.26
CA VAL A 213 -17.28 11.51 12.96
C VAL A 213 -15.76 11.46 12.94
N GLY A 214 -15.14 12.50 12.37
CA GLY A 214 -13.71 12.68 12.32
C GLY A 214 -13.24 13.65 13.41
N GLN A 215 -12.14 13.35 14.10
CA GLN A 215 -11.39 14.32 14.88
C GLN A 215 -10.25 14.86 14.02
N VAL A 216 -10.12 16.18 13.92
CA VAL A 216 -9.06 16.83 13.13
C VAL A 216 -7.72 16.63 13.81
N ILE A 217 -6.79 15.93 13.15
CA ILE A 217 -5.44 15.68 13.66
C ILE A 217 -4.45 16.72 13.15
N HIS A 218 -4.61 17.17 11.91
CA HIS A 218 -3.75 18.19 11.31
C HIS A 218 -4.46 18.97 10.21
N VAL A 219 -4.04 20.21 10.00
CA VAL A 219 -4.48 21.07 8.91
C VAL A 219 -3.25 21.60 8.19
N LYS A 220 -3.17 21.36 6.88
CA LYS A 220 -2.09 21.92 6.06
C LYS A 220 -2.34 23.40 5.76
N PRO A 221 -1.29 24.18 5.48
CA PRO A 221 -1.46 25.57 5.05
C PRO A 221 -2.34 25.65 3.79
N PRO A 222 -3.08 26.76 3.62
CA PRO A 222 -4.01 26.92 2.51
C PRO A 222 -3.28 26.85 1.17
N GLN A 223 -3.87 26.11 0.24
CA GLN A 223 -3.47 26.13 -1.16
C GLN A 223 -4.36 27.13 -1.89
N VAL A 224 -3.74 28.16 -2.47
CA VAL A 224 -4.42 29.14 -3.32
C VAL A 224 -4.73 28.45 -4.65
N GLN A 225 -6.01 28.35 -4.99
CA GLN A 225 -6.44 27.86 -6.29
C GLN A 225 -6.32 28.95 -7.36
N ARG A 226 -6.43 28.56 -8.64
CA ARG A 226 -6.37 29.49 -9.77
C ARG A 226 -7.50 30.54 -9.75
N ASP A 227 -8.60 30.24 -9.07
CA ASP A 227 -9.73 31.14 -8.86
C ASP A 227 -9.52 32.12 -7.69
N GLY A 228 -8.37 32.07 -7.02
CA GLY A 228 -8.07 32.87 -5.83
C GLY A 228 -8.72 32.35 -4.54
N SER A 229 -9.49 31.26 -4.59
CA SER A 229 -10.05 30.64 -3.41
C SER A 229 -8.99 29.86 -2.63
N ASN A 230 -9.10 29.85 -1.31
CA ASN A 230 -8.25 29.03 -0.46
C ASN A 230 -8.88 27.67 -0.22
N ARG A 231 -8.07 26.61 -0.32
CA ARG A 231 -8.46 25.26 0.08
C ARG A 231 -7.51 24.73 1.14
N TYR A 232 -8.07 24.08 2.15
CA TYR A 232 -7.34 23.50 3.27
C TYR A 232 -7.38 21.98 3.14
N ASP A 233 -6.23 21.33 3.19
CA ASP A 233 -6.18 19.87 3.34
C ASP A 233 -6.27 19.56 4.85
N VAL A 234 -7.43 19.04 5.26
CA VAL A 234 -7.78 18.74 6.65
C VAL A 234 -7.70 17.23 6.86
N GLY A 235 -6.73 16.79 7.65
CA GLY A 235 -6.53 15.39 8.01
C GLY A 235 -7.28 15.02 9.29
N MET A 236 -8.19 14.06 9.18
CA MET A 236 -9.05 13.61 10.26
C MET A 236 -8.84 12.12 10.57
N GLN A 237 -8.90 11.75 11.84
CA GLN A 237 -8.99 10.36 12.30
C GLN A 237 -10.45 10.04 12.62
N PHE A 238 -10.93 8.86 12.22
CA PHE A 238 -12.29 8.45 12.57
C PHE A 238 -12.38 8.18 14.08
N LEU A 239 -13.19 8.97 14.77
CA LEU A 239 -13.53 8.78 16.17
C LEU A 239 -14.72 7.83 16.31
N PHE A 240 -15.75 8.04 15.47
CA PHE A 240 -16.92 7.18 15.38
C PHE A 240 -17.13 6.75 13.93
N LEU A 241 -17.03 5.45 13.69
CA LEU A 241 -17.30 4.79 12.41
C LEU A 241 -17.67 3.34 12.73
N ASP A 242 -18.83 2.90 12.26
CA ASP A 242 -19.31 1.54 12.48
C ASP A 242 -18.41 0.53 11.76
N GLU A 243 -18.25 -0.67 12.30
CA GLU A 243 -17.38 -1.67 11.69
C GLU A 243 -17.90 -2.11 10.32
N ARG A 244 -19.22 -2.22 10.15
CA ARG A 244 -19.82 -2.57 8.85
C ARG A 244 -19.58 -1.47 7.81
N ASP A 245 -19.68 -0.21 8.24
CA ASP A 245 -19.38 0.93 7.38
C ASP A 245 -17.88 1.03 7.05
N ARG A 246 -17.02 0.65 8.00
CA ARG A 246 -15.57 0.53 7.78
C ARG A 246 -15.25 -0.52 6.72
N ASP A 247 -15.94 -1.65 6.72
CA ASP A 247 -15.81 -2.67 5.67
C ASP A 247 -16.23 -2.13 4.29
N LEU A 248 -17.28 -1.30 4.22
CA LEU A 248 -17.69 -0.63 2.98
C LEU A 248 -16.63 0.36 2.48
N VAL A 249 -15.98 1.09 3.40
CA VAL A 249 -14.84 1.97 3.10
C VAL A 249 -13.66 1.15 2.57
N PHE A 250 -13.32 0.02 3.20
CA PHE A 250 -12.26 -0.87 2.72
C PHE A 250 -12.56 -1.42 1.33
N LYS A 251 -13.79 -1.89 1.11
CA LYS A 251 -14.23 -2.36 -0.21
C LYS A 251 -14.06 -1.28 -1.28
N GLN A 252 -14.40 -0.03 -0.95
CA GLN A 252 -14.23 1.09 -1.87
C GLN A 252 -12.75 1.36 -2.17
N ILE A 253 -11.89 1.40 -1.15
CA ILE A 253 -10.44 1.58 -1.31
C ILE A 253 -9.87 0.51 -2.24
N SER A 254 -10.17 -0.76 -1.97
CA SER A 254 -9.71 -1.90 -2.79
C SER A 254 -10.19 -1.80 -4.23
N THR A 255 -11.45 -1.41 -4.46
CA THR A 255 -12.01 -1.27 -5.82
C THR A 255 -11.26 -0.19 -6.62
N VAL A 256 -10.98 0.96 -5.99
CA VAL A 256 -10.22 2.04 -6.64
C VAL A 256 -8.78 1.60 -6.92
N GLN A 257 -8.13 0.89 -6.01
CA GLN A 257 -6.77 0.38 -6.19
C GLN A 257 -6.68 -0.64 -7.33
N ILE A 258 -7.58 -1.64 -7.36
CA ILE A 258 -7.62 -2.63 -8.45
C ILE A 258 -7.84 -1.94 -9.79
N THR A 259 -8.74 -0.95 -9.85
CA THR A 259 -8.98 -0.16 -11.06
C THR A 259 -7.73 0.60 -11.50
N HIS A 260 -6.97 1.15 -10.55
CA HIS A 260 -5.72 1.84 -10.84
C HIS A 260 -4.64 0.89 -11.35
N LEU A 261 -4.49 -0.30 -10.74
CA LEU A 261 -3.54 -1.33 -11.17
C LEU A 261 -3.86 -1.84 -12.58
N ARG A 262 -5.14 -2.05 -12.91
CA ARG A 262 -5.58 -2.42 -14.26
C ARG A 262 -5.17 -1.36 -15.28
N LYS A 263 -5.43 -0.08 -15.00
CA LYS A 263 -5.01 1.02 -15.88
C LYS A 263 -3.49 1.07 -16.10
N ILE A 264 -2.69 0.71 -15.11
CA ILE A 264 -1.22 0.64 -15.25
C ILE A 264 -0.82 -0.57 -16.11
N ALA A 265 -1.44 -1.73 -15.88
CA ALA A 265 -1.19 -2.94 -16.67
C ALA A 265 -1.55 -2.72 -18.15
N ASP A 266 -2.73 -2.16 -18.42
CA ASP A 266 -3.19 -1.85 -19.78
C ASP A 266 -2.24 -0.88 -20.49
N LYS A 267 -1.72 0.13 -19.77
CA LYS A 267 -0.71 1.06 -20.32
C LYS A 267 0.62 0.38 -20.64
N ARG A 268 1.05 -0.59 -19.84
CA ARG A 268 2.27 -1.36 -20.10
C ARG A 268 2.13 -2.28 -21.32
N GLU A 269 0.95 -2.81 -21.59
CA GLU A 269 0.73 -3.66 -22.78
C GLU A 269 0.80 -2.89 -24.10
N VAL A 270 0.60 -1.56 -24.09
CA VAL A 270 0.74 -0.71 -25.29
C VAL A 270 2.21 -0.39 -25.61
N GLU A 271 3.15 -0.62 -24.68
CA GLU A 271 4.60 -0.49 -24.91
C GLU A 271 5.27 -1.82 -25.31
N VAL A 272 4.55 -2.73 -25.99
CA VAL A 272 5.24 -3.74 -26.81
C VAL A 272 5.81 -3.02 -28.01
N GLY A 273 7.03 -2.50 -27.83
CA GLY A 273 7.77 -1.81 -28.87
C GLY A 273 7.66 -2.56 -30.19
N GLU A 274 7.14 -1.90 -31.21
CA GLU A 274 7.35 -2.31 -32.58
C GLU A 274 8.86 -2.33 -32.80
N THR A 275 9.48 -3.48 -32.60
CA THR A 275 10.89 -3.67 -32.96
C THR A 275 10.99 -3.26 -34.43
N PRO A 276 11.80 -2.25 -34.78
CA PRO A 276 11.93 -1.85 -36.18
C PRO A 276 12.40 -3.08 -36.94
N ARG A 277 11.59 -3.55 -37.90
CA ARG A 277 11.90 -4.71 -38.73
C ARG A 277 13.14 -4.38 -39.56
N VAL A 278 14.31 -4.68 -39.02
CA VAL A 278 15.58 -4.58 -39.75
C VAL A 278 15.47 -5.55 -40.93
N PRO A 279 15.64 -5.10 -42.18
CA PRO A 279 15.53 -5.99 -43.33
C PRO A 279 16.59 -7.09 -43.24
N LEU A 280 16.13 -8.34 -43.25
CA LEU A 280 16.97 -9.52 -43.12
C LEU A 280 17.99 -9.57 -44.28
N THR A 281 19.28 -9.59 -43.94
CA THR A 281 20.37 -9.70 -44.91
C THR A 281 20.33 -11.08 -45.59
N ARG A 282 20.64 -11.19 -46.89
CA ARG A 282 20.59 -12.45 -47.67
C ARG A 282 21.30 -13.64 -46.99
N ARG A 283 22.37 -13.39 -46.23
CA ARG A 283 23.07 -14.42 -45.43
C ARG A 283 22.19 -15.04 -44.33
N GLN A 284 21.39 -14.24 -43.64
CA GLN A 284 20.50 -14.72 -42.57
C GLN A 284 19.36 -15.56 -43.13
N ILE A 285 18.87 -15.23 -44.32
CA ILE A 285 17.85 -16.01 -45.03
C ILE A 285 18.41 -17.40 -45.39
N LEU A 286 19.64 -17.46 -45.93
CA LEU A 286 20.28 -18.73 -46.27
C LEU A 286 20.54 -19.61 -45.05
N VAL A 287 21.00 -19.03 -43.93
CA VAL A 287 21.23 -19.78 -42.69
C VAL A 287 19.91 -20.34 -42.14
N ARG A 288 18.82 -19.57 -42.19
CA ARG A 288 17.50 -20.05 -41.76
C ARG A 288 16.98 -21.16 -42.68
N ALA A 289 17.15 -21.03 -43.99
CA ALA A 289 16.78 -22.08 -44.95
C ALA A 289 17.57 -23.37 -44.71
N LEU A 290 18.86 -23.27 -44.39
CA LEU A 290 19.70 -24.41 -44.03
C LEU A 290 19.18 -25.12 -42.78
N TRP A 291 18.84 -24.37 -41.73
CA TRP A 291 18.28 -24.95 -40.50
C TRP A 291 16.94 -25.64 -40.73
N VAL A 292 16.07 -25.07 -41.57
CA VAL A 292 14.80 -25.71 -41.96
C VAL A 292 15.07 -27.02 -42.73
N LEU A 293 16.04 -27.03 -43.64
CA LEU A 293 16.42 -28.23 -44.36
C LEU A 293 16.94 -29.34 -43.42
N VAL A 294 17.83 -28.98 -42.49
CA VAL A 294 18.36 -29.91 -41.48
C VAL A 294 17.24 -30.49 -40.61
N PHE A 295 16.30 -29.65 -40.18
CA PHE A 295 15.15 -30.10 -39.41
C PHE A 295 14.28 -31.09 -40.18
N LEU A 296 14.00 -30.82 -41.48
CA LEU A 296 13.23 -31.73 -42.32
C LEU A 296 13.93 -33.08 -42.52
N VAL A 297 15.25 -33.09 -42.68
CA VAL A 297 16.04 -34.33 -42.79
C VAL A 297 15.96 -35.15 -41.50
N LEU A 298 16.10 -34.49 -40.34
CA LEU A 298 15.96 -35.13 -39.03
C LEU A 298 14.55 -35.69 -38.82
N ALA A 299 13.52 -34.93 -39.15
CA ALA A 299 12.13 -35.36 -39.05
C ALA A 299 11.84 -36.57 -39.96
N TYR A 300 12.38 -36.56 -41.18
CA TYR A 300 12.26 -37.69 -42.10
C TYR A 300 12.98 -38.95 -41.59
N ALA A 301 14.19 -38.80 -41.05
CA ALA A 301 14.93 -39.91 -40.44
C ALA A 301 14.18 -40.50 -39.24
N LEU A 302 13.61 -39.65 -38.38
CA LEU A 302 12.79 -40.07 -37.25
C LEU A 302 11.54 -40.82 -37.70
N ALA A 303 10.84 -40.31 -38.72
CA ALA A 303 9.66 -40.97 -39.27
C ALA A 303 9.99 -42.36 -39.86
N ARG A 304 11.09 -42.45 -40.63
CA ARG A 304 11.64 -43.73 -41.13
C ARG A 304 11.94 -44.70 -40.00
N TYR A 305 12.60 -44.22 -38.94
CA TYR A 305 12.93 -45.02 -37.77
C TYR A 305 11.68 -45.56 -37.07
N LEU A 306 10.67 -44.71 -36.85
CA LEU A 306 9.41 -45.09 -36.21
C LEU A 306 8.62 -46.11 -37.06
N ILE A 307 8.59 -45.94 -38.38
CA ILE A 307 7.96 -46.92 -39.29
C ILE A 307 8.69 -48.27 -39.20
N SER A 308 10.03 -48.28 -39.26
CA SER A 308 10.82 -49.50 -39.10
C SER A 308 10.60 -50.17 -37.75
N TYR A 309 10.52 -49.38 -36.68
CA TYR A 309 10.25 -49.87 -35.32
C TYR A 309 8.86 -50.53 -35.21
N SER A 310 7.86 -49.98 -35.91
CA SER A 310 6.50 -50.54 -35.92
C SER A 310 6.38 -51.87 -36.67
N GLN A 311 7.21 -52.10 -37.70
CA GLN A 311 7.13 -53.29 -38.56
C GLN A 311 7.87 -54.50 -37.97
N ALA A 312 8.91 -54.26 -37.17
CA ALA A 312 9.66 -55.31 -36.49
C ALA A 312 10.10 -54.78 -35.11
N PRO A 313 9.18 -54.69 -34.13
CA PRO A 313 9.53 -54.25 -32.79
C PRO A 313 10.58 -55.25 -32.25
N PRO A 314 11.80 -54.79 -31.90
CA PRO A 314 12.77 -55.67 -31.26
C PRO A 314 12.16 -56.15 -29.94
N GLU A 315 12.26 -57.45 -29.67
CA GLU A 315 11.78 -58.04 -28.41
C GLU A 315 12.29 -57.20 -27.24
N SER A 316 11.37 -56.51 -26.56
CA SER A 316 11.71 -55.66 -25.44
C SER A 316 12.40 -56.51 -24.36
N GLU A 317 13.42 -55.96 -23.69
CA GLU A 317 14.10 -56.66 -22.59
C GLU A 317 13.09 -57.12 -21.52
N ILE A 318 11.98 -56.39 -21.36
CA ILE A 318 10.87 -56.75 -20.48
C ILE A 318 10.22 -58.06 -20.94
N GLN A 319 9.93 -58.22 -22.24
CA GLN A 319 9.38 -59.46 -22.79
C GLN A 319 10.33 -60.65 -22.60
N LYS A 320 11.64 -60.45 -22.83
CA LYS A 320 12.65 -61.49 -22.54
C LYS A 320 12.71 -61.88 -21.07
N THR A 321 12.65 -60.90 -20.17
CA THR A 321 12.64 -61.12 -18.72
C THR A 321 11.36 -61.84 -18.28
N TYR A 322 10.22 -61.48 -18.87
CA TYR A 322 8.93 -62.09 -18.60
C TYR A 322 8.87 -63.55 -19.11
N GLU A 323 9.34 -63.83 -20.33
CA GLU A 323 9.43 -65.20 -20.86
C GLU A 323 10.39 -66.08 -20.06
N GLN A 324 11.54 -65.54 -19.62
CA GLN A 324 12.46 -66.26 -18.75
C GLN A 324 11.81 -66.61 -17.40
N SER A 325 11.04 -65.67 -16.82
CA SER A 325 10.31 -65.93 -15.58
C SER A 325 9.21 -66.98 -15.74
N ILE A 326 8.38 -66.88 -16.80
CA ILE A 326 7.35 -67.89 -17.11
C ILE A 326 7.96 -69.28 -17.31
N ARG A 327 9.08 -69.41 -18.05
CA ARG A 327 9.78 -70.69 -18.20
C ARG A 327 10.22 -71.25 -16.85
N LYS A 328 10.75 -70.39 -15.95
CA LYS A 328 11.18 -70.79 -14.61
C LYS A 328 10.03 -71.36 -13.78
N TYR A 329 8.83 -70.78 -13.85
CA TYR A 329 7.66 -71.27 -13.11
C TYR A 329 6.99 -72.48 -13.74
N ARG A 330 7.02 -72.63 -15.08
CA ARG A 330 6.46 -73.80 -15.78
C ARG A 330 7.15 -75.13 -15.46
N HIS A 331 8.39 -75.09 -14.96
CA HIS A 331 9.11 -76.28 -14.51
C HIS A 331 8.77 -76.68 -13.06
N LEU A 332 8.21 -75.77 -12.26
CA LEU A 332 7.80 -76.04 -10.87
C LEU A 332 6.43 -76.71 -10.76
N ASP A 333 5.51 -76.47 -11.71
CA ASP A 333 4.18 -77.12 -11.77
C ASP A 333 4.19 -78.56 -12.34
N ARG A 334 5.36 -79.12 -12.67
CA ARG A 334 5.50 -80.48 -13.22
C ARG A 334 6.21 -81.48 -12.30
N GLN A 335 6.42 -81.13 -11.03
CA GLN A 335 6.82 -82.10 -10.02
C GLN A 335 5.58 -82.56 -9.23
N PRO A 336 5.15 -83.82 -9.38
CA PRO A 336 4.02 -84.39 -8.62
C PRO A 336 4.35 -84.58 -7.14
#